data_AF-A0A2N7RXH1-F1
#
_entry.id   AF-A0A2N7RXH1-F1
#
_cell.length_a   1.000
_cell.length_b   1.000
_cell.length_c   1.000
_cell.angle_alpha   90.00
_cell.angle_beta   90.00
_cell.angle_gamma   90.00
#
_symmetry.space_group_name_H-M   'P 1'
#
loop_
_entity.id
_entity.type
_entity.pdbx_description
1 polymer ?
#
loop_
_entity_poly.entity_id
_entity_poly.type
_entity_poly.pdbx_seq_one_letter_code
_entity_poly.pdbx_strand_id
1 'polypeptide(L)'
;MTNAPIPEPTVDELIKRWKATPALRPNAQSVRDLLTEDYKAYKIPIRLMEPDGFEHDEEVRRDLIDSLYTVTDPVVLENLLAGYRADEDAAEFAEETEFYWRELFDGDIDELPYRVMSAQHALGQRVSILLEREGTSIAGFKVYGIAGDQLTERLIALIGFPVRRPQDPEDGPYMRPGDRSDPAFLEYLELAARHGLI
;
A
#
# COMPACT_ATOMS: atom_id res chain seq x y z
N MET A 1 -24.71 22.51 -24.29
CA MET A 1 -23.40 21.99 -24.76
C MET A 1 -23.20 20.66 -24.08
N THR A 2 -23.35 19.57 -24.82
CA THR A 2 -23.14 18.20 -24.34
C THR A 2 -21.63 17.98 -24.26
N ASN A 3 -21.09 17.83 -23.04
CA ASN A 3 -19.72 17.36 -22.87
C ASN A 3 -19.68 15.90 -23.32
N ALA A 4 -19.17 15.66 -24.53
CA ALA A 4 -18.80 14.31 -24.91
C ALA A 4 -17.72 13.81 -23.93
N PRO A 5 -17.83 12.58 -23.42
CA PRO A 5 -16.79 12.03 -22.56
C PRO A 5 -15.47 12.02 -23.33
N ILE A 6 -14.41 12.53 -22.69
CA ILE A 6 -13.06 12.43 -23.24
C ILE A 6 -12.74 10.93 -23.32
N PRO A 7 -12.38 10.39 -24.49
CA PRO A 7 -12.06 8.98 -24.61
C PRO A 7 -10.88 8.64 -23.69
N GLU A 8 -11.00 7.52 -22.96
CA GLU A 8 -9.93 7.00 -22.12
C GLU A 8 -8.70 6.67 -22.99
N PRO A 9 -7.48 6.96 -22.52
CA PRO A 9 -6.28 6.66 -23.26
C PRO A 9 -6.12 5.15 -23.45
N THR A 10 -5.71 4.74 -24.65
CA THR A 10 -5.35 3.35 -24.92
C THR A 10 -4.08 2.93 -24.19
N VAL A 11 -3.89 1.63 -23.94
CA VAL A 11 -2.65 1.08 -23.36
C VAL A 11 -1.40 1.55 -24.12
N ASP A 12 -1.47 1.64 -25.45
CA ASP A 12 -0.35 2.12 -26.28
C ASP A 12 -0.03 3.60 -26.05
N GLU A 13 -1.04 4.42 -25.81
CA GLU A 13 -0.84 5.83 -25.44
C GLU A 13 -0.25 5.96 -24.04
N LEU A 14 -0.70 5.16 -23.08
CA LEU A 14 -0.15 5.12 -21.72
C LEU A 14 1.32 4.68 -21.72
N ILE A 15 1.66 3.61 -22.45
CA ILE A 15 3.06 3.17 -22.61
C ILE A 15 3.91 4.26 -23.27
N LYS A 16 3.38 4.95 -24.29
CA LYS A 16 4.09 6.04 -24.97
C LYS A 16 4.38 7.19 -24.00
N ARG A 17 3.40 7.59 -23.19
CA ARG A 17 3.53 8.61 -22.15
C ARG A 17 4.55 8.21 -21.08
N TRP A 18 4.44 7.00 -20.56
CA TRP A 18 5.37 6.44 -19.59
C TRP A 18 6.82 6.44 -20.11
N LYS A 19 7.05 5.98 -21.35
CA LYS A 19 8.39 6.01 -21.98
C LYS A 19 8.93 7.43 -22.19
N ALA A 20 8.06 8.42 -22.36
CA ALA A 20 8.44 9.82 -22.52
C ALA A 20 8.70 10.53 -21.18
N THR A 21 8.32 9.93 -20.07
CA THR A 21 8.48 10.47 -18.72
C THR A 21 9.83 10.00 -18.15
N PRO A 22 10.59 10.87 -17.45
CA PRO A 22 11.77 10.42 -16.71
C PRO A 22 11.39 9.29 -15.74
N ALA A 23 12.28 8.30 -15.58
CA ALA A 23 12.00 7.14 -14.73
C ALA A 23 11.52 7.59 -13.33
N LEU A 24 10.29 7.23 -13.00
CA LEU A 24 9.68 7.46 -11.68
C LEU A 24 10.35 6.49 -10.70
N ARG A 25 11.53 6.86 -10.21
CA ARG A 25 12.17 6.22 -9.05
C ARG A 25 12.17 7.23 -7.93
N PRO A 26 11.08 7.35 -7.17
CA PRO A 26 11.01 8.34 -6.11
C PRO A 26 12.14 8.06 -5.12
N ASN A 27 12.88 9.11 -4.78
CA ASN A 27 13.87 9.00 -3.72
C ASN A 27 13.16 8.73 -2.39
N ALA A 28 13.86 8.12 -1.45
CA ALA A 28 13.29 7.75 -0.16
C ALA A 28 12.67 8.93 0.61
N GLN A 29 13.27 10.11 0.51
CA GLN A 29 12.78 11.29 1.23
C GLN A 29 11.43 11.74 0.69
N SER A 30 11.25 11.80 -0.63
CA SER A 30 9.98 12.24 -1.24
C SER A 30 8.79 11.35 -0.89
N VAL A 31 9.00 10.02 -0.79
CA VAL A 31 7.93 9.11 -0.33
C VAL A 31 7.62 9.34 1.14
N ARG A 32 8.64 9.56 1.98
CA ARG A 32 8.44 9.84 3.41
C ARG A 32 7.74 11.17 3.63
N ASP A 33 8.13 12.20 2.89
CA ASP A 33 7.51 13.54 2.95
C ASP A 33 6.03 13.42 2.58
N LEU A 34 5.69 12.75 1.46
CA LEU A 34 4.31 12.44 1.08
C LEU A 34 3.54 11.80 2.25
N LEU A 35 4.08 10.73 2.84
CA LEU A 35 3.41 10.04 3.94
C LEU A 35 3.20 10.97 5.15
N THR A 36 4.21 11.75 5.53
CA THR A 36 4.14 12.62 6.71
C THR A 36 3.29 13.87 6.51
N GLU A 37 3.34 14.49 5.33
CA GLU A 37 2.72 15.78 5.05
C GLU A 37 1.26 15.60 4.64
N ASP A 38 0.99 14.68 3.70
CA ASP A 38 -0.33 14.50 3.10
C ASP A 38 -1.18 13.51 3.92
N TYR A 39 -0.56 12.46 4.46
CA TYR A 39 -1.26 11.41 5.21
C TYR A 39 -1.08 11.50 6.73
N LYS A 40 -0.35 12.51 7.22
CA LYS A 40 -0.03 12.67 8.66
C LYS A 40 0.59 11.42 9.27
N ALA A 41 1.26 10.62 8.46
CA ALA A 41 1.88 9.39 8.92
C ALA A 41 3.08 9.72 9.80
N TYR A 42 3.38 8.84 10.75
CA TYR A 42 4.58 8.93 11.56
C TYR A 42 5.26 7.57 11.67
N LYS A 43 6.58 7.59 11.88
CA LYS A 43 7.38 6.37 11.94
C LYS A 43 7.15 5.65 13.27
N ILE A 44 7.01 4.32 13.21
CA ILE A 44 6.99 3.42 14.37
C ILE A 44 8.09 2.36 14.26
N PRO A 45 8.47 1.69 15.36
CA PRO A 45 9.47 0.63 15.30
C PRO A 45 9.01 -0.57 14.46
N ILE A 46 9.87 -1.06 13.55
CA ILE A 46 9.59 -2.22 12.69
C ILE A 46 9.28 -3.47 13.51
N ARG A 47 9.98 -3.66 14.65
CA ARG A 47 9.78 -4.80 15.57
C ARG A 47 8.36 -4.95 16.12
N LEU A 48 7.48 -3.96 15.95
CA LEU A 48 6.06 -4.09 16.33
C LEU A 48 5.28 -5.03 15.40
N MET A 49 5.84 -5.34 14.22
CA MET A 49 5.32 -6.31 13.26
C MET A 49 6.00 -7.68 13.41
N GLU A 50 6.89 -7.87 14.40
CA GLU A 50 7.60 -9.14 14.62
C GLU A 50 7.03 -9.87 15.84
N PRO A 51 7.12 -11.21 15.89
CA PRO A 51 7.65 -12.10 14.84
C PRO A 51 6.65 -12.37 13.69
N ASP A 52 5.36 -12.42 14.01
CA ASP A 52 4.33 -12.98 13.13
C ASP A 52 4.09 -12.19 11.84
N GLY A 53 4.16 -10.86 11.92
CA GLY A 53 3.76 -9.97 10.82
C GLY A 53 4.65 -10.05 9.59
N PHE A 54 5.81 -10.71 9.66
CA PHE A 54 6.66 -10.96 8.49
C PHE A 54 6.98 -12.43 8.24
N GLU A 55 6.75 -13.34 9.20
CA GLU A 55 7.24 -14.74 9.11
C GLU A 55 6.56 -15.55 8.01
N HIS A 56 5.32 -15.17 7.70
CA HIS A 56 4.51 -15.77 6.64
C HIS A 56 4.15 -14.79 5.52
N ASP A 57 4.78 -13.63 5.50
CA ASP A 57 4.52 -12.60 4.49
C ASP A 57 5.45 -12.79 3.29
N GLU A 58 5.05 -13.65 2.35
CA GLU A 58 5.80 -14.01 1.15
C GLU A 58 5.93 -12.85 0.14
N GLU A 59 5.27 -11.72 0.36
CA GLU A 59 5.37 -10.54 -0.50
C GLU A 59 6.44 -9.54 -0.02
N VAL A 60 6.91 -9.67 1.24
CA VAL A 60 7.84 -8.73 1.86
C VAL A 60 9.30 -9.17 1.66
N ARG A 61 10.09 -8.30 1.03
CA ARG A 61 11.54 -8.47 0.88
C ARG A 61 12.23 -8.01 2.14
N ARG A 62 12.30 -8.93 3.12
CA ARG A 62 12.85 -8.70 4.47
C ARG A 62 14.24 -8.04 4.47
N ASP A 63 15.09 -8.34 3.49
CA ASP A 63 16.44 -7.76 3.35
C ASP A 63 16.43 -6.28 2.93
N LEU A 64 15.30 -5.77 2.44
CA LEU A 64 15.13 -4.40 1.95
C LEU A 64 14.30 -3.51 2.88
N ILE A 65 13.79 -4.04 4.01
CA ILE A 65 12.96 -3.27 4.94
C ILE A 65 13.72 -2.04 5.43
N ASP A 66 13.15 -0.86 5.19
CA ASP A 66 13.74 0.43 5.57
C ASP A 66 13.03 1.08 6.76
N SER A 67 11.70 1.14 6.69
CA SER A 67 10.90 1.86 7.69
C SER A 67 9.45 1.42 7.71
N LEU A 68 8.82 1.57 8.88
CA LEU A 68 7.41 1.34 9.10
C LEU A 68 6.76 2.67 9.52
N TYR A 69 5.77 3.12 8.75
CA TYR A 69 4.95 4.29 9.01
C TYR A 69 3.56 3.86 9.41
N THR A 70 2.85 4.74 10.12
CA THR A 70 1.47 4.51 10.47
C THR A 70 0.65 5.79 10.39
N VAL A 71 -0.60 5.66 9.97
CA VAL A 71 -1.61 6.71 9.96
C VAL A 71 -2.68 6.31 10.98
N THR A 72 -2.95 7.22 11.91
CA THR A 72 -4.02 7.09 12.91
C THR A 72 -4.87 8.36 13.02
N ASP A 73 -4.63 9.35 12.16
CA ASP A 73 -5.41 10.60 12.13
C ASP A 73 -6.83 10.27 11.63
N PRO A 74 -7.89 10.52 12.43
CA PRO A 74 -9.24 10.12 12.06
C PRO A 74 -9.75 10.79 10.77
N VAL A 75 -9.34 12.03 10.49
CA VAL A 75 -9.75 12.75 9.28
C VAL A 75 -9.09 12.13 8.05
N VAL A 76 -7.81 11.77 8.16
CA VAL A 76 -7.11 11.07 7.07
C VAL A 76 -7.71 9.68 6.84
N LEU A 77 -7.96 8.92 7.91
CA LEU A 77 -8.54 7.58 7.82
C LEU A 77 -9.96 7.59 7.24
N GLU A 78 -10.79 8.56 7.62
CA GLU A 78 -12.13 8.73 7.05
C GLU A 78 -12.07 9.03 5.55
N ASN A 79 -11.14 9.90 5.12
CA ASN A 79 -10.94 10.18 3.69
C ASN A 79 -10.48 8.94 2.92
N LEU A 80 -9.61 8.12 3.50
CA LEU A 80 -9.16 6.87 2.90
C LEU A 80 -10.30 5.83 2.83
N LEU A 81 -11.16 5.77 3.84
CA LEU A 81 -12.32 4.88 3.92
C LEU A 81 -13.52 5.32 3.08
N ALA A 82 -13.55 6.57 2.61
CA ALA A 82 -14.70 7.15 1.89
C ALA A 82 -15.10 6.39 0.60
N GLY A 83 -14.28 5.45 0.13
CA GLY A 83 -14.60 4.51 -0.96
C GLY A 83 -14.88 3.06 -0.55
N TYR A 84 -14.59 2.67 0.70
CA TYR A 84 -14.66 1.27 1.18
C TYR A 84 -16.03 0.92 1.79
N ARG A 85 -16.70 1.90 2.43
CA ARG A 85 -17.89 1.65 3.27
C ARG A 85 -19.25 1.70 2.55
N ALA A 86 -19.34 1.20 1.32
CA ALA A 86 -20.60 1.24 0.58
C ALA A 86 -21.55 0.05 0.85
N ASP A 87 -21.06 -1.13 1.27
CA ASP A 87 -21.87 -2.36 1.18
C ASP A 87 -21.74 -3.40 2.34
N GLU A 88 -21.08 -3.08 3.46
CA GLU A 88 -20.96 -4.06 4.58
C GLU A 88 -22.20 -4.06 5.51
N ASP A 89 -22.71 -5.26 5.83
CA ASP A 89 -23.79 -5.46 6.80
C ASP A 89 -23.28 -5.08 8.21
N ALA A 90 -23.98 -4.17 8.89
CA ALA A 90 -23.61 -3.71 10.22
C ALA A 90 -23.54 -4.84 11.26
N ALA A 91 -24.24 -5.96 11.05
CA ALA A 91 -24.16 -7.13 11.91
C ALA A 91 -22.84 -7.90 11.74
N GLU A 92 -22.39 -8.09 10.50
CA GLU A 92 -21.12 -8.77 10.18
C GLU A 92 -19.93 -7.98 10.73
N PHE A 93 -19.93 -6.65 10.50
CA PHE A 93 -18.91 -5.77 11.05
C PHE A 93 -18.83 -5.80 12.59
N ALA A 94 -19.97 -5.95 13.27
CA ALA A 94 -20.01 -6.04 14.74
C ALA A 94 -19.46 -7.37 15.27
N GLU A 95 -19.74 -8.48 14.60
CA GLU A 95 -19.20 -9.81 14.95
C GLU A 95 -17.69 -9.88 14.74
N GLU A 96 -17.19 -9.37 13.60
CA GLU A 96 -15.75 -9.27 13.34
C GLU A 96 -15.04 -8.38 14.37
N THR A 97 -15.68 -7.26 14.73
CA THR A 97 -15.14 -6.36 15.77
C THR A 97 -14.93 -7.08 17.09
N GLU A 98 -15.95 -7.81 17.57
CA GLU A 98 -15.86 -8.56 18.82
C GLU A 98 -14.81 -9.69 18.74
N PHE A 99 -14.66 -10.33 17.58
CA PHE A 99 -13.63 -11.33 17.35
C PHE A 99 -12.22 -10.75 17.57
N TYR A 100 -11.87 -9.65 16.89
CA TYR A 100 -10.55 -9.04 17.02
C TYR A 100 -10.23 -8.56 18.44
N TRP A 101 -11.23 -8.03 19.16
CA TRP A 101 -11.03 -7.61 20.55
C TRP A 101 -10.77 -8.78 21.50
N ARG A 102 -11.40 -9.93 21.27
CA ARG A 102 -11.14 -11.14 22.06
C ARG A 102 -9.75 -11.70 21.82
N GLU A 103 -9.30 -11.72 20.56
CA GLU A 103 -7.95 -12.21 20.22
C GLU A 103 -6.82 -11.43 20.91
N LEU A 104 -7.05 -10.16 21.32
CA LEU A 104 -6.05 -9.41 22.10
C LEU A 104 -5.70 -10.08 23.44
N PHE A 105 -6.59 -10.91 23.99
CA PHE A 105 -6.37 -11.59 25.26
C PHE A 105 -5.93 -13.05 25.09
N ASP A 106 -5.77 -13.52 23.85
CA ASP A 106 -5.39 -14.90 23.53
C ASP A 106 -4.03 -14.93 22.80
N GLY A 107 -3.01 -15.55 23.40
CA GLY A 107 -1.64 -15.61 22.85
C GLY A 107 -0.55 -15.01 23.74
N ASP A 108 0.67 -14.95 23.23
CA ASP A 108 1.85 -14.49 23.99
C ASP A 108 1.81 -12.97 24.20
N ILE A 109 2.22 -12.49 25.38
CA ILE A 109 2.27 -11.06 25.69
C ILE A 109 3.27 -10.32 24.80
N ASP A 110 4.31 -11.01 24.32
CA ASP A 110 5.30 -10.42 23.42
C ASP A 110 4.71 -10.11 22.03
N GLU A 111 3.63 -10.79 21.63
CA GLU A 111 2.88 -10.58 20.38
C GLU A 111 1.76 -9.54 20.51
N LEU A 112 1.47 -9.08 21.74
CA LEU A 112 0.39 -8.12 22.00
C LEU A 112 0.49 -6.85 21.13
N PRO A 113 1.67 -6.25 20.89
CA PRO A 113 1.77 -5.09 20.02
C PRO A 113 1.28 -5.35 18.59
N TYR A 114 1.63 -6.51 18.03
CA TYR A 114 1.19 -6.90 16.69
C TYR A 114 -0.32 -7.15 16.68
N ARG A 115 -0.85 -7.92 17.63
CA ARG A 115 -2.30 -8.18 17.74
C ARG A 115 -3.12 -6.90 17.87
N VAL A 116 -2.66 -5.92 18.66
CA VAL A 116 -3.30 -4.59 18.75
C VAL A 116 -3.27 -3.88 17.40
N MET A 117 -2.16 -3.93 16.67
CA MET A 117 -2.08 -3.31 15.34
C MET A 117 -3.02 -3.98 14.35
N SER A 118 -3.04 -5.33 14.29
CA SER A 118 -3.91 -6.11 13.42
C SER A 118 -5.39 -5.83 13.68
N ALA A 119 -5.80 -5.76 14.96
CA ALA A 119 -7.15 -5.36 15.32
C ALA A 119 -7.47 -3.93 14.83
N GLN A 120 -6.54 -2.97 15.01
CA GLN A 120 -6.73 -1.60 14.53
C GLN A 120 -6.77 -1.49 13.00
N HIS A 121 -6.00 -2.33 12.29
CA HIS A 121 -6.02 -2.46 10.83
C HIS A 121 -7.39 -2.94 10.34
N ALA A 122 -7.91 -4.01 10.94
CA ALA A 122 -9.20 -4.58 10.57
C ALA A 122 -10.37 -3.65 10.88
N LEU A 123 -10.29 -2.89 11.97
CA LEU A 123 -11.33 -1.92 12.37
C LEU A 123 -11.27 -0.59 11.62
N GLY A 124 -10.33 -0.41 10.70
CA GLY A 124 -10.11 0.86 9.98
C GLY A 124 -9.62 2.00 10.88
N GLN A 125 -9.06 1.68 12.04
CA GLN A 125 -8.54 2.64 13.03
C GLN A 125 -7.07 2.96 12.81
N ARG A 126 -6.39 2.20 11.94
CA ARG A 126 -5.00 2.37 11.60
C ARG A 126 -4.75 1.92 10.17
N VAL A 127 -3.87 2.64 9.49
CA VAL A 127 -3.13 2.12 8.33
C VAL A 127 -1.65 2.04 8.70
N SER A 128 -0.96 1.00 8.24
CA SER A 128 0.50 0.90 8.37
C SER A 128 1.15 0.69 7.01
N ILE A 129 2.30 1.32 6.81
CA ILE A 129 3.01 1.34 5.54
C ILE A 129 4.44 0.88 5.79
N LEU A 130 4.78 -0.32 5.32
CA LEU A 130 6.14 -0.80 5.28
C LEU A 130 6.79 -0.32 3.99
N LEU A 131 7.96 0.30 4.07
CA LEU A 131 8.74 0.73 2.91
C LEU A 131 9.98 -0.16 2.74
N GLU A 132 10.25 -0.52 1.49
CA GLU A 132 11.42 -1.28 1.08
C GLU A 132 12.34 -0.40 0.23
N ARG A 133 13.64 -0.37 0.54
CA ARG A 133 14.60 0.53 -0.11
C ARG A 133 15.74 -0.22 -0.78
N GLU A 134 15.99 0.13 -2.03
CA GLU A 134 17.21 -0.23 -2.76
C GLU A 134 18.06 1.02 -3.01
N GLY A 135 19.22 1.10 -2.37
CA GLY A 135 20.09 2.26 -2.44
C GLY A 135 19.40 3.53 -1.91
N THR A 136 19.15 4.50 -2.79
CA THR A 136 18.53 5.80 -2.45
C THR A 136 17.03 5.88 -2.74
N SER A 137 16.43 4.86 -3.35
CA SER A 137 15.05 4.89 -3.84
C SER A 137 14.20 3.86 -3.12
N ILE A 138 12.93 4.21 -2.87
CA ILE A 138 11.95 3.21 -2.45
C ILE A 138 11.69 2.29 -3.65
N ALA A 139 11.84 1.00 -3.43
CA ALA A 139 11.73 -0.04 -4.45
C ALA A 139 10.52 -0.94 -4.24
N GLY A 140 9.81 -0.80 -3.11
CA GLY A 140 8.62 -1.56 -2.79
C GLY A 140 7.97 -1.03 -1.52
N PHE A 141 6.76 -1.49 -1.27
CA PHE A 141 6.00 -1.14 -0.09
C PHE A 141 4.93 -2.19 0.18
N LYS A 142 4.42 -2.21 1.41
CA LYS A 142 3.20 -2.93 1.76
C LYS A 142 2.33 -2.05 2.65
N VAL A 143 1.04 -2.00 2.34
CA VAL A 143 0.04 -1.25 3.12
C VAL A 143 -0.84 -2.25 3.86
N TYR A 144 -1.01 -2.03 5.15
CA TYR A 144 -1.83 -2.85 6.05
C TYR A 144 -3.00 -2.03 6.57
N GLY A 145 -4.17 -2.66 6.65
CA GLY A 145 -5.43 -2.08 7.14
C GLY A 145 -6.45 -1.84 6.04
N ILE A 146 -7.74 -2.03 6.37
CA ILE A 146 -8.85 -1.93 5.42
C ILE A 146 -9.03 -0.51 4.84
N ALA A 147 -8.52 0.49 5.56
CA ALA A 147 -8.47 1.88 5.09
C ALA A 147 -7.27 2.14 4.14
N GLY A 148 -6.60 1.10 3.64
CA GLY A 148 -5.34 1.22 2.91
C GLY A 148 -5.49 1.50 1.41
N ASP A 149 -6.61 1.15 0.79
CA ASP A 149 -6.72 1.01 -0.68
C ASP A 149 -6.33 2.25 -1.46
N GLN A 150 -6.87 3.42 -1.11
CA GLN A 150 -6.52 4.68 -1.80
C GLN A 150 -5.04 5.05 -1.64
N LEU A 151 -4.45 4.73 -0.49
CA LEU A 151 -3.02 4.93 -0.27
C LEU A 151 -2.18 3.92 -1.05
N THR A 152 -2.62 2.66 -1.12
CA THR A 152 -2.03 1.63 -1.97
C THR A 152 -2.02 2.08 -3.43
N GLU A 153 -3.16 2.50 -3.98
CA GLU A 153 -3.25 3.01 -5.36
C GLU A 153 -2.26 4.16 -5.61
N ARG A 154 -2.20 5.11 -4.68
CA ARG A 154 -1.29 6.26 -4.78
C ARG A 154 0.17 5.83 -4.78
N LEU A 155 0.54 4.86 -3.93
CA LEU A 155 1.90 4.34 -3.83
C LEU A 155 2.26 3.49 -5.06
N ILE A 156 1.32 2.69 -5.60
CA ILE A 156 1.50 1.98 -6.88
C ILE A 156 1.80 3.00 -7.98
N ALA A 157 0.99 4.06 -8.11
CA ALA A 157 1.21 5.09 -9.13
C ALA A 157 2.61 5.74 -9.05
N LEU A 158 3.13 5.93 -7.84
CA LEU A 158 4.37 6.65 -7.59
C LEU A 158 5.63 5.77 -7.69
N ILE A 159 5.57 4.56 -7.13
CA ILE A 159 6.71 3.64 -6.98
C ILE A 159 6.66 2.54 -8.03
N GLY A 160 5.45 2.11 -8.40
CA GLY A 160 5.21 0.88 -9.15
C GLY A 160 5.49 -0.35 -8.31
N PHE A 161 5.50 -1.50 -8.98
CA PHE A 161 5.89 -2.76 -8.39
C PHE A 161 7.39 -3.03 -8.59
N PRO A 162 8.10 -3.70 -7.67
CA PRO A 162 9.48 -4.08 -7.90
C PRO A 162 9.62 -5.01 -9.10
N VAL A 163 10.77 -4.93 -9.78
CA VAL A 163 11.18 -6.02 -10.67
C VAL A 163 11.69 -7.16 -9.79
N ARG A 164 11.18 -8.38 -10.02
CA ARG A 164 11.58 -9.57 -9.28
C ARG A 164 13.09 -9.82 -9.36
N ARG A 165 13.77 -9.94 -8.22
CA ARG A 165 15.16 -10.41 -8.13
C ARG A 165 15.20 -11.94 -8.11
N PRO A 166 16.30 -12.59 -8.50
CA PRO A 166 16.39 -14.05 -8.50
C PRO A 166 16.12 -14.71 -7.14
N GLN A 167 16.46 -14.04 -6.04
CA GLN A 167 16.25 -14.50 -4.66
C GLN A 167 14.88 -14.12 -4.09
N ASP A 168 14.10 -13.32 -4.80
CA ASP A 168 12.80 -12.88 -4.32
C ASP A 168 11.77 -14.04 -4.45
N PRO A 169 10.74 -14.07 -3.60
CA PRO A 169 9.61 -15.00 -3.71
C PRO A 169 8.99 -15.04 -5.12
N GLU A 170 8.33 -16.13 -5.49
CA GLU A 170 7.69 -16.23 -6.82
C GLU A 170 6.38 -15.43 -6.91
N ASP A 171 5.58 -15.47 -5.84
CA ASP A 171 4.20 -14.94 -5.82
C ASP A 171 4.07 -13.50 -5.29
N GLY A 172 5.16 -12.74 -5.30
CA GLY A 172 5.13 -11.33 -4.91
C GLY A 172 4.52 -10.41 -5.99
N PRO A 173 4.08 -9.20 -5.62
CA PRO A 173 3.53 -8.23 -6.55
C PRO A 173 4.67 -7.59 -7.36
N TYR A 174 5.18 -8.32 -8.36
CA TYR A 174 6.24 -7.87 -9.25
C TYR A 174 5.68 -7.40 -10.59
N MET A 175 6.29 -6.38 -11.17
CA MET A 175 6.02 -6.01 -12.56
C MET A 175 7.18 -6.33 -13.50
N ARG A 176 6.83 -6.47 -14.77
CA ARG A 176 7.70 -6.59 -15.94
C ARG A 176 7.50 -5.34 -16.80
N PRO A 177 8.27 -4.26 -16.55
CA PRO A 177 8.08 -2.99 -17.23
C PRO A 177 8.12 -3.14 -18.75
N GLY A 178 7.06 -2.70 -19.42
CA GLY A 178 6.91 -2.77 -20.88
C GLY A 178 6.24 -4.03 -21.41
N ASP A 179 5.90 -5.02 -20.57
CA ASP A 179 5.12 -6.20 -20.93
C ASP A 179 3.63 -5.86 -20.95
N ARG A 180 2.99 -5.95 -22.13
CA ARG A 180 1.56 -5.64 -22.32
C ARG A 180 0.63 -6.70 -21.73
N SER A 181 1.16 -7.85 -21.35
CA SER A 181 0.40 -8.94 -20.76
C SER A 181 0.51 -9.00 -19.24
N ASP A 182 1.34 -8.14 -18.64
CA ASP A 182 1.56 -8.10 -17.20
C ASP A 182 0.50 -7.23 -16.50
N PRO A 183 -0.41 -7.81 -15.70
CA PRO A 183 -1.46 -7.06 -15.02
C PRO A 183 -0.92 -5.99 -14.08
N ALA A 184 0.18 -6.27 -13.37
CA ALA A 184 0.79 -5.34 -12.43
C ALA A 184 1.35 -4.10 -13.15
N PHE A 185 1.94 -4.27 -14.33
CA PHE A 185 2.39 -3.16 -15.15
C PHE A 185 1.22 -2.35 -15.73
N LEU A 186 0.13 -3.01 -16.15
CA LEU A 186 -1.06 -2.31 -16.66
C LEU A 186 -1.73 -1.48 -15.56
N GLU A 187 -1.93 -2.05 -14.38
CA GLU A 187 -2.47 -1.36 -13.21
C GLU A 187 -1.60 -0.14 -12.85
N TYR A 188 -0.28 -0.31 -12.80
CA TYR A 188 0.65 0.79 -12.59
C TYR A 188 0.45 1.94 -13.59
N LEU A 189 0.31 1.64 -14.88
CA LEU A 189 0.12 2.67 -15.92
C LEU A 189 -1.20 3.42 -15.74
N GLU A 190 -2.27 2.70 -15.43
CA GLU A 190 -3.60 3.29 -15.20
C GLU A 190 -3.58 4.23 -14.00
N LEU A 191 -3.00 3.78 -12.89
CA LEU A 191 -2.88 4.57 -11.67
C LEU A 191 -1.94 5.77 -11.86
N ALA A 192 -0.80 5.59 -12.50
CA ALA A 192 0.12 6.67 -12.84
C ALA A 192 -0.57 7.76 -13.69
N ALA A 193 -1.37 7.36 -14.68
CA ALA A 193 -2.12 8.30 -15.52
C ALA A 193 -3.24 9.00 -14.75
N ARG A 194 -4.01 8.27 -13.94
CA ARG A 194 -5.07 8.80 -13.06
C ARG A 194 -4.53 9.88 -12.12
N HIS A 195 -3.29 9.69 -11.66
CA HIS A 195 -2.59 10.61 -10.78
C HIS A 195 -1.73 11.67 -11.49
N GLY A 196 -1.77 11.75 -12.83
CA GLY A 196 -1.06 12.76 -13.62
C GLY A 196 0.46 12.62 -13.59
N LEU A 197 0.98 11.42 -13.36
CA LEU A 197 2.42 11.13 -13.33
C LEU A 197 2.97 10.73 -14.70
N ILE A 198 2.12 10.40 -15.66
CA ILE A 198 2.43 10.12 -17.08
C ILE A 198 1.40 10.75 -18.02
#